data_AF-A0A7S0N0V5-F1
#
_entry.id   AF-A0A7S0N0V5-F1
#
_cell.length_a   1.000
_cell.length_b   1.000
_cell.length_c   1.000
_cell.angle_alpha   90.00
_cell.angle_beta   90.00
_cell.angle_gamma   90.00
#
_symmetry.space_group_name_H-M   'P 1'
#
loop_
_entity.id
_entity.type
_entity.pdbx_description
1 polymer ?
#
loop_
_entity_poly.entity_id
_entity_poly.type
_entity_poly.pdbx_seq_one_letter_code
_entity_poly.pdbx_strand_id
1 'polypeptide(L)'
;HGKPSTIGACIGAIAGLATITPAAGYLRPWAASVLGLTGSMVCYGCVMLRDVMRWDDALDVWSIHGMGGFYGSIALGFLADEEVAGFPRSGELLGKQVVVL
;
A
#
# COMPACT_ATOMS: atom_id res chain seq x y z
N HIS A 1 -7.53 -7.71 -18.57
CA HIS A 1 -8.39 -6.88 -19.43
C HIS A 1 -7.51 -6.02 -20.34
N GLY A 2 -7.48 -6.26 -21.65
CA GLY A 2 -6.57 -5.57 -22.59
C GLY A 2 -6.94 -4.12 -22.94
N LYS A 3 -7.92 -3.52 -22.24
CA LYS A 3 -8.35 -2.13 -22.43
C LYS A 3 -8.44 -1.46 -21.06
N PRO A 4 -7.91 -0.24 -20.88
CA PRO A 4 -8.08 0.51 -19.65
C PRO A 4 -9.57 0.80 -19.43
N SER A 5 -10.03 0.67 -18.18
CA SER A 5 -11.39 0.97 -17.76
C SER A 5 -11.40 2.05 -16.68
N THR A 6 -12.42 2.90 -16.66
CA THR A 6 -12.57 3.93 -15.63
C THR A 6 -12.68 3.32 -14.24
N ILE A 7 -13.38 2.18 -14.10
CA ILE A 7 -13.50 1.45 -12.84
C ILE A 7 -12.11 0.98 -12.38
N GLY A 8 -11.30 0.40 -13.27
CA GLY A 8 -9.95 -0.02 -12.94
C GLY A 8 -9.05 1.15 -12.52
N ALA A 9 -9.20 2.32 -13.15
CA ALA A 9 -8.50 3.53 -12.74
C ALA A 9 -8.91 4.00 -11.34
N CYS A 10 -10.21 4.00 -11.03
CA CYS A 10 -10.70 4.35 -9.69
C CYS A 10 -10.22 3.36 -8.61
N ILE A 11 -10.26 2.05 -8.89
CA ILE A 11 -9.75 1.02 -7.98
C ILE A 11 -8.25 1.20 -7.75
N GLY A 12 -7.48 1.46 -8.81
CA GLY A 12 -6.05 1.76 -8.70
C GLY A 12 -5.75 2.99 -7.87
N ALA A 13 -6.56 4.04 -7.99
CA ALA A 13 -6.45 5.25 -7.16
C ALA A 13 -6.76 4.95 -5.68
N ILE A 14 -7.82 4.19 -5.39
CA ILE A 14 -8.16 3.75 -4.02
C ILE A 14 -7.06 2.87 -3.43
N ALA A 15 -6.44 1.98 -4.22
CA ALA A 15 -5.31 1.16 -3.77
C ALA A 15 -4.10 2.02 -3.36
N GLY A 16 -3.78 3.05 -4.12
CA GLY A 16 -2.71 3.99 -3.78
C GLY A 16 -3.03 4.76 -2.50
N LEU A 17 -4.27 5.22 -2.34
CA LEU A 17 -4.75 5.91 -1.13
C LEU A 17 -4.71 5.00 0.10
N ALA A 18 -5.15 3.75 -0.02
CA ALA A 18 -5.08 2.76 1.05
C ALA A 18 -3.62 2.49 1.45
N THR A 19 -2.72 2.38 0.47
CA THR A 19 -1.30 2.12 0.70
C THR A 19 -0.60 3.29 1.41
N ILE A 20 -0.89 4.54 1.05
CA ILE A 20 -0.22 5.69 1.66
C ILE A 20 -0.75 6.01 3.06
N THR A 21 -1.97 5.61 3.40
CA THR A 21 -2.63 5.91 4.68
C THR A 21 -1.76 5.68 5.93
N PRO A 22 -1.10 4.52 6.13
CA PRO A 22 -0.24 4.29 7.31
C PRO A 22 1.03 5.15 7.33
N ALA A 23 1.44 5.70 6.18
CA ALA A 23 2.73 6.37 5.99
C ALA A 23 2.61 7.88 5.65
N ALA A 24 1.40 8.40 5.49
CA ALA A 24 1.15 9.74 4.93
C ALA A 24 1.82 10.89 5.71
N GLY A 25 1.99 10.75 7.03
CA GLY A 25 2.63 11.75 7.88
C GLY A 25 4.16 11.62 8.01
N TYR A 26 4.78 10.62 7.37
CA TYR A 26 6.19 10.25 7.64
C TYR A 26 7.08 10.33 6.40
N LEU A 27 6.51 10.48 5.21
CA LEU A 27 7.24 10.42 3.94
C LEU A 27 7.33 11.79 3.27
N ARG A 28 8.42 12.01 2.53
CA ARG A 28 8.52 13.12 1.58
C ARG A 28 7.55 12.91 0.38
N PRO A 29 7.09 13.98 -0.30
CA PRO A 29 6.13 13.88 -1.41
C PRO A 29 6.57 12.95 -2.56
N TRP A 30 7.87 12.93 -2.88
CA TRP A 30 8.40 12.03 -3.91
C TRP A 30 8.30 10.56 -3.50
N ALA A 31 8.58 10.25 -2.23
CA ALA A 31 8.50 8.90 -1.69
C ALA A 31 7.05 8.43 -1.59
N ALA A 32 6.13 9.32 -1.21
CA ALA A 32 4.69 9.05 -1.21
C ALA A 32 4.16 8.68 -2.60
N SER A 33 4.65 9.38 -3.64
CA SER A 33 4.28 9.11 -5.04
C SER A 33 4.78 7.74 -5.49
N VAL A 34 6.03 7.39 -5.13
CA VAL A 34 6.60 6.06 -5.42
C VAL A 34 5.82 4.97 -4.68
N LEU A 35 5.53 5.17 -3.39
CA LEU A 35 4.79 4.20 -2.57
C LEU A 35 3.36 3.95 -3.10
N GLY A 36 2.67 5.01 -3.55
CA GLY A 36 1.35 4.87 -4.17
C GLY A 36 1.41 4.04 -5.45
N LEU A 37 2.40 4.27 -6.32
CA LEU A 37 2.57 3.52 -7.56
C LEU A 37 2.91 2.05 -7.30
N THR A 38 3.89 1.78 -6.44
CA THR A 38 4.28 0.40 -6.12
C THR A 38 3.18 -0.32 -5.35
N GLY A 39 2.48 0.38 -4.45
CA GLY A 39 1.30 -0.11 -3.74
C GLY A 39 0.18 -0.56 -4.66
N SER A 40 -0.22 0.28 -5.61
CA SER A 40 -1.25 -0.08 -6.58
C SER A 40 -0.85 -1.29 -7.45
N MET A 41 0.44 -1.44 -7.79
CA MET A 41 0.95 -2.63 -8.49
C MET A 41 0.85 -3.90 -7.64
N VAL A 42 1.22 -3.81 -6.35
CA VAL A 42 1.10 -4.93 -5.40
C VAL A 42 -0.36 -5.32 -5.22
N CYS A 43 -1.25 -4.36 -4.99
CA CYS A 43 -2.68 -4.62 -4.83
C CYS A 43 -3.28 -5.25 -6.09
N TYR A 44 -2.87 -4.82 -7.30
CA TYR A 44 -3.29 -5.47 -8.54
C TYR A 44 -2.83 -6.93 -8.61
N GLY A 45 -1.60 -7.22 -8.18
CA GLY A 45 -1.11 -8.59 -8.02
C GLY A 45 -1.94 -9.41 -7.02
N CYS A 46 -2.37 -8.80 -5.91
CA CYS A 46 -3.25 -9.44 -4.92
C CYS A 46 -4.64 -9.72 -5.49
N VAL A 47 -5.21 -8.83 -6.30
CA VAL A 47 -6.45 -9.08 -7.04
C VAL A 47 -6.27 -10.29 -7.95
N MET A 48 -5.20 -10.34 -8.75
CA MET A 48 -4.92 -11.51 -9.59
C MET A 48 -4.71 -12.80 -8.78
N LEU A 49 -4.10 -12.72 -7.60
CA LEU A 49 -3.97 -13.87 -6.70
C LEU A 49 -5.34 -14.32 -6.18
N ARG A 50 -6.22 -13.37 -5.84
CA ARG A 50 -7.59 -13.64 -5.44
C ARG A 50 -8.39 -14.33 -6.54
N ASP A 51 -8.24 -13.89 -7.80
CA ASP A 51 -8.82 -14.56 -8.97
C ASP A 51 -8.41 -16.04 -9.05
N VAL A 52 -7.13 -16.33 -8.81
CA VAL A 52 -6.58 -17.70 -8.89
C VAL A 52 -6.99 -18.55 -7.70
N MET A 53 -6.98 -18.00 -6.50
CA MET A 53 -7.29 -18.70 -5.25
C MET A 53 -8.80 -18.91 -5.04
N ARG A 54 -9.64 -18.17 -5.75
CA ARG A 54 -11.12 -18.30 -5.76
C ARG A 54 -11.79 -18.16 -4.39
N TRP A 55 -11.17 -17.44 -3.45
CA TRP A 55 -11.85 -16.99 -2.24
C TRP A 55 -12.81 -15.82 -2.54
N ASP A 56 -13.91 -15.76 -1.80
CA ASP A 56 -14.99 -14.80 -2.04
C ASP A 56 -14.67 -13.46 -1.36
N ASP A 57 -14.03 -12.57 -2.13
CA ASP A 57 -13.83 -11.17 -1.78
C ASP A 57 -14.58 -10.30 -2.79
N ALA A 58 -15.87 -10.08 -2.50
CA ALA A 58 -16.83 -9.49 -3.44
C ALA A 58 -16.49 -8.06 -3.90
N LEU A 59 -15.69 -7.31 -3.13
CA LEU A 59 -15.35 -5.92 -3.40
C LEU A 59 -13.83 -5.68 -3.45
N ASP A 60 -13.03 -6.74 -3.56
CA ASP A 60 -11.57 -6.69 -3.47
C ASP A 60 -11.04 -5.98 -2.19
N VAL A 61 -11.78 -6.06 -1.07
CA VAL A 61 -11.42 -5.37 0.18
C VAL A 61 -10.10 -5.89 0.73
N TRP A 62 -9.90 -7.21 0.67
CA TRP A 62 -8.66 -7.83 1.12
C TRP A 62 -7.50 -7.40 0.23
N SER A 63 -7.68 -7.44 -1.09
CA SER A 63 -6.61 -7.13 -2.06
C SER A 63 -6.21 -5.66 -2.04
N ILE A 64 -7.17 -4.75 -1.86
CA ILE A 64 -6.97 -3.30 -1.96
C ILE A 64 -6.63 -2.70 -0.59
N HIS A 65 -7.44 -2.95 0.43
CA HIS A 65 -7.29 -2.33 1.75
C HIS A 65 -6.40 -3.17 2.67
N GLY A 66 -6.63 -4.48 2.75
CA GLY A 66 -5.85 -5.37 3.59
C GLY A 66 -4.38 -5.40 3.17
N MET A 67 -4.12 -5.82 1.93
CA MET A 67 -2.76 -5.93 1.41
C MET A 67 -2.12 -4.57 1.12
N GLY A 68 -2.89 -3.57 0.69
CA GLY A 68 -2.39 -2.21 0.51
C GLY A 68 -1.95 -1.57 1.82
N GLY A 69 -2.79 -1.66 2.86
CA GLY A 69 -2.45 -1.17 4.20
C GLY A 69 -1.25 -1.92 4.79
N PHE A 70 -1.22 -3.25 4.66
CA PHE A 70 -0.07 -4.06 5.09
C PHE A 70 1.23 -3.62 4.40
N TYR A 71 1.23 -3.50 3.07
CA TYR A 71 2.40 -3.06 2.31
C TYR A 71 2.84 -1.64 2.70
N GLY A 72 1.89 -0.72 2.89
CA GLY A 72 2.17 0.65 3.35
C GLY A 72 2.81 0.72 4.73
N SER A 73 2.30 -0.06 5.69
CA SER A 73 2.84 -0.13 7.05
C SER A 73 4.25 -0.72 7.07
N ILE A 74 4.52 -1.75 6.26
CA ILE A 74 5.88 -2.29 6.12
C ILE A 74 6.81 -1.29 5.44
N ALA A 75 6.36 -0.65 4.36
CA ALA A 75 7.14 0.33 3.62
C ALA A 75 7.54 1.55 4.46
N LEU A 76 6.74 1.93 5.46
CA LEU A 76 7.07 2.99 6.42
C LEU A 76 8.43 2.76 7.10
N GLY A 77 8.74 1.52 7.50
CA GLY A 77 10.03 1.19 8.11
C GLY A 77 11.23 1.46 7.19
N PHE A 78 11.00 1.54 5.88
CA PHE A 78 12.02 1.76 4.84
C PHE A 78 11.99 3.16 4.21
N LEU A 79 10.90 3.90 4.32
CA LEU A 79 10.73 5.18 3.62
C LEU A 79 10.50 6.38 4.55
N ALA A 80 10.41 6.16 5.87
CA ALA A 80 10.31 7.23 6.85
C ALA A 80 11.45 8.24 6.73
N ASP A 81 11.09 9.51 6.81
CA ASP A 81 12.02 10.64 6.79
C ASP A 81 11.99 11.34 8.16
N GLU A 82 13.16 11.40 8.81
CA GLU A 82 13.32 11.99 10.13
C GLU A 82 13.01 13.49 10.13
N GLU A 83 13.28 14.20 9.03
CA GLU A 83 12.99 15.63 8.92
C GLU A 83 11.49 15.91 8.80
N VAL A 84 10.69 14.92 8.37
CA VAL A 84 9.24 15.08 8.20
C VAL A 84 8.50 14.81 9.51
N ALA A 85 8.86 13.75 10.24
CA ALA A 85 8.10 13.29 11.40
C ALA A 85 8.92 13.03 12.66
N GLY A 86 10.24 13.22 12.63
CA GLY A 86 11.14 12.91 13.75
C GLY A 86 11.38 11.42 13.98
N PHE A 87 11.01 10.57 13.01
CA PHE A 87 11.24 9.12 13.08
C PHE A 87 12.22 8.69 12.00
N PRO A 88 13.42 8.21 12.37
CA PRO A 88 14.38 7.74 11.39
C PRO A 88 13.94 6.41 10.77
N ARG A 89 14.24 6.24 9.49
CA ARG A 89 14.22 4.94 8.81
C ARG A 89 15.11 3.96 9.57
N SER A 90 14.51 3.01 10.28
CA SER A 90 15.22 2.09 11.17
C SER A 90 14.56 0.71 11.24
N GLY A 91 15.38 -0.31 11.55
CA GLY A 91 14.88 -1.66 11.82
C GLY A 91 13.99 -1.73 13.07
N GLU A 92 14.18 -0.82 14.02
CA GLU A 92 13.29 -0.69 15.17
C GLU A 92 11.90 -0.18 14.76
N LEU A 93 11.85 0.84 13.89
CA LEU A 93 10.58 1.33 13.34
C LEU A 93 9.87 0.22 12.57
N LEU A 94 10.59 -0.53 11.71
CA LEU A 94 10.05 -1.69 11.02
C LEU A 94 9.52 -2.75 12.00
N GLY A 95 10.28 -3.07 13.04
CA GLY A 95 9.88 -4.01 14.08
C GLY A 95 8.58 -3.60 14.78
N LYS A 96 8.44 -2.30 15.08
CA LYS A 96 7.20 -1.73 15.63
C LYS A 96 6.02 -1.90 14.68
N GLN A 97 6.21 -1.67 13.37
CA GLN A 97 5.14 -1.88 12.38
C GLN A 97 4.74 -3.35 12.28
N VAL A 98 5.71 -4.28 12.26
CA VAL A 98 5.44 -5.72 12.16
C VAL A 98 4.68 -6.26 13.38
N VAL A 99 4.95 -5.74 14.58
CA VAL A 99 4.27 -6.18 15.81
C VAL A 99 2.82 -5.68 15.89
N VAL A 100 2.52 -4.54 15.27
CA VAL A 100 1.19 -3.90 15.32
C VAL A 100 0.27 -4.40 14.21
N LEU A 101 0.82 -4.95 13.12
CA LEU A 101 0.09 -5.59 12.02
C LEU A 101 -0.49 -6.95 12.42
#